data_AF-A0A944GJF2-F1
#
_entry.id   AF-A0A944GJF2-F1
#
_cell.length_a   1.000
_cell.length_b   1.000
_cell.length_c   1.000
_cell.angle_alpha   90.00
_cell.angle_beta   90.00
_cell.angle_gamma   90.00
#
_symmetry.space_group_name_H-M   'P 1'
#
loop_
_entity.id
_entity.type
_entity.pdbx_description
1 polymer ?
#
loop_
_entity_poly.entity_id
_entity_poly.type
_entity_poly.pdbx_seq_one_letter_code
_entity_poly.pdbx_strand_id
1 'polypeptide(L)'
;MGDNVVLTEQSTSTWSGDENSAKPISVEKLSGSGDISISFTDGTRALYIKSISVTYTESSEPQKNVKSLAITGEPAQTEYTEGETFSAEGLTVTATYDDASTAVVTADANWTFEPATLAVGTTSVTATATYNEKTASETYNVTVKEIPSYTYTWMVNGAEVKK
;
A
#
# COMPACT_ATOMS: atom_id res chain seq x y z
N MET A 1 23.93 14.83 -0.33
CA MET A 1 23.80 14.89 -1.79
C MET A 1 22.33 14.68 -2.05
N GLY A 2 21.57 15.78 -2.17
CA GLY A 2 20.12 15.72 -2.40
C GLY A 2 19.88 15.75 -3.90
N ASP A 3 19.02 14.86 -4.39
CA ASP A 3 18.62 14.84 -5.79
C ASP A 3 17.88 16.14 -6.14
N ASN A 4 18.40 16.86 -7.13
CA ASN A 4 17.72 18.02 -7.71
C ASN A 4 16.50 17.54 -8.48
N VAL A 5 15.30 17.82 -7.97
CA VAL A 5 14.06 17.66 -8.74
C VAL A 5 14.03 18.77 -9.79
N VAL A 6 14.48 18.44 -11.00
CA VAL A 6 14.29 19.31 -12.17
C VAL A 6 12.86 19.14 -12.64
N LEU A 7 12.00 20.12 -12.32
CA LEU A 7 10.66 20.21 -12.90
C LEU A 7 10.82 20.47 -14.40
N THR A 8 10.70 19.41 -15.20
CA THR A 8 10.84 19.44 -16.67
C THR A 8 9.52 19.80 -17.37
N GLU A 9 8.44 20.03 -16.62
CA GLU A 9 7.30 20.77 -17.15
C GLU A 9 7.60 22.25 -17.03
N GLN A 10 8.36 22.72 -18.01
CA GLN A 10 8.43 24.12 -18.35
C GLN A 10 6.97 24.55 -18.60
N SER A 11 6.32 25.17 -17.61
CA SER A 11 5.11 25.95 -17.82
C SER A 11 5.48 27.12 -18.71
N THR A 12 5.70 26.86 -20.00
CA THR A 12 5.99 27.86 -21.02
C THR A 12 4.69 28.59 -21.31
N SER A 13 4.35 29.51 -20.40
CA SER A 13 3.42 30.57 -20.73
C SER A 13 4.15 31.48 -21.69
N THR A 14 4.02 31.25 -23.00
CA THR A 14 4.49 32.20 -24.00
C THR A 14 3.60 33.43 -23.94
N TRP A 15 4.12 34.48 -23.32
CA TRP A 15 3.44 35.76 -23.14
C TRP A 15 3.64 36.63 -24.40
N SER A 16 2.56 36.93 -25.12
CA SER A 16 2.51 38.02 -26.10
C SER A 16 1.45 39.04 -25.65
N GLY A 17 1.85 40.10 -24.96
CA GLY A 17 0.92 41.13 -24.49
C GLY A 17 1.61 42.28 -23.77
N ASP A 18 1.03 43.47 -23.83
CA ASP A 18 1.63 44.71 -23.33
C ASP A 18 1.83 44.72 -21.79
N GLU A 19 2.75 45.55 -21.33
CA GLU A 19 3.69 45.34 -20.21
C GLU A 19 3.12 45.29 -18.77
N ASN A 20 1.81 45.07 -18.53
CA ASN A 20 1.26 45.28 -17.19
C ASN A 20 0.15 44.32 -16.70
N SER A 21 0.09 43.07 -17.18
CA SER A 21 -0.92 42.11 -16.69
C SER A 21 -0.38 40.70 -16.35
N ALA A 22 0.80 40.59 -15.74
CA ALA A 22 1.40 39.27 -15.45
C ALA A 22 0.42 38.31 -14.76
N LYS A 23 0.11 37.18 -15.42
CA LYS A 23 -0.67 36.07 -14.84
C LYS A 23 0.24 35.32 -13.85
N PRO A 24 -0.21 35.04 -12.61
CA PRO A 24 0.63 34.33 -11.65
C PRO A 24 0.93 32.91 -12.16
N ILE A 25 2.19 32.49 -12.03
CA ILE A 25 2.59 31.09 -12.21
C ILE A 25 2.27 30.39 -10.88
N SER A 26 1.49 29.31 -10.93
CA SER A 26 1.13 28.50 -9.76
C SER A 26 1.62 27.06 -9.98
N VAL A 27 2.21 26.46 -8.94
CA VAL A 27 2.60 25.05 -8.92
C VAL A 27 1.70 24.35 -7.91
N GLU A 28 0.94 23.35 -8.35
CA GLU A 28 -0.13 22.75 -7.53
C GLU A 28 0.37 21.73 -6.50
N LYS A 29 1.59 21.20 -6.66
CA LYS A 29 2.15 20.23 -5.71
C LYS A 29 3.67 20.19 -5.77
N LEU A 30 4.32 20.47 -4.63
CA LEU A 30 5.73 20.20 -4.41
C LEU A 30 5.83 19.21 -3.25
N SER A 31 6.45 18.05 -3.48
CA SER A 31 6.75 17.06 -2.43
C SER A 31 8.24 16.78 -2.44
N GLY A 32 8.93 17.08 -1.33
CA GLY A 32 10.37 16.89 -1.19
C GLY A 32 11.03 18.05 -0.44
N SER A 33 12.27 17.82 0.04
CA SER A 33 13.14 18.87 0.58
C SER A 33 14.13 19.25 -0.51
N GLY A 34 14.14 20.52 -0.93
CA GLY A 34 15.02 21.00 -1.99
C GLY A 34 14.82 22.48 -2.30
N ASP A 35 15.72 23.02 -3.13
CA ASP A 35 15.69 24.41 -3.56
C ASP A 35 14.72 24.63 -4.72
N ILE A 36 13.94 25.71 -4.68
CA ILE A 36 13.16 26.20 -5.82
C ILE A 36 14.03 27.18 -6.60
N SER A 37 14.48 26.79 -7.80
CA SER A 37 15.33 27.63 -8.67
C SER A 37 14.54 28.22 -9.83
N ILE A 38 14.60 29.55 -10.00
CA ILE A 38 14.03 30.27 -11.15
C ILE A 38 15.19 30.87 -11.95
N SER A 39 15.34 30.47 -13.21
CA SER A 39 16.41 30.97 -14.10
C SER A 39 15.83 31.49 -15.43
N PHE A 40 16.44 32.55 -15.96
CA PHE A 40 16.14 33.12 -17.27
C PHE A 40 17.43 33.21 -18.07
N THR A 41 17.38 32.80 -19.34
CA THR A 41 18.54 32.76 -20.24
C THR A 41 18.30 33.66 -21.44
N ASP A 42 18.12 34.96 -21.18
CA ASP A 42 18.37 36.01 -22.17
C ASP A 42 18.60 37.32 -21.41
N GLY A 43 19.84 37.80 -21.44
CA GLY A 43 20.34 38.89 -20.59
C GLY A 43 19.84 40.29 -20.97
N THR A 44 18.79 40.40 -21.78
CA THR A 44 18.28 41.68 -22.28
C THR A 44 17.09 42.24 -21.49
N ARG A 45 16.54 41.52 -20.51
CA ARG A 45 15.41 42.00 -19.67
C ARG A 45 15.64 41.72 -18.18
N ALA A 46 15.21 42.65 -17.32
CA ALA A 46 15.24 42.46 -15.87
C ALA A 46 14.07 41.58 -15.38
N LEU A 47 14.34 40.67 -14.44
CA LEU A 47 13.30 39.87 -13.78
C LEU A 47 12.64 40.71 -12.68
N TYR A 48 11.35 41.01 -12.82
CA TYR A 48 10.57 41.71 -11.81
C TYR A 48 9.58 40.76 -11.12
N ILE A 49 9.91 40.31 -9.92
CA ILE A 49 9.01 39.49 -9.07
C ILE A 49 8.30 40.42 -8.10
N LYS A 50 6.98 40.57 -8.25
CA LYS A 50 6.18 41.44 -7.36
C LYS A 50 5.96 40.82 -5.97
N SER A 51 5.73 39.51 -5.91
CA SER A 51 5.54 38.77 -4.64
C SER A 51 5.74 37.27 -4.85
N ILE A 52 6.25 36.59 -3.83
CA ILE A 52 6.28 35.13 -3.72
C ILE A 52 5.46 34.77 -2.49
N SER A 53 4.53 33.82 -2.61
CA SER A 53 3.76 33.31 -1.49
C SER A 53 3.94 31.80 -1.41
N VAL A 54 4.54 31.35 -0.31
CA VAL A 54 4.66 29.92 0.02
C VAL A 54 3.72 29.66 1.18
N THR A 55 2.78 28.74 1.00
CA THR A 55 1.88 28.29 2.06
C THR A 55 2.19 26.84 2.35
N TYR A 56 2.66 26.57 3.57
CA TYR A 56 2.78 25.23 4.09
C TYR A 56 1.62 25.00 5.05
N THR A 57 0.71 24.11 4.65
CA THR A 57 -0.38 23.67 5.52
C THR A 57 0.08 22.37 6.15
N GLU A 58 0.47 22.41 7.43
CA GLU A 58 0.65 21.17 8.18
C GLU A 58 -0.68 20.43 8.24
N SER A 59 -0.64 19.13 7.95
CA SER A 59 -1.79 18.26 8.22
C SER A 59 -1.95 18.19 9.73
N SER A 60 -2.87 18.99 10.26
CA SER A 60 -3.15 19.11 11.70
C SER A 60 -4.19 18.08 12.16
N GLU A 61 -4.23 16.90 11.55
CA GLU A 61 -5.02 15.82 12.14
C GLU A 61 -4.36 15.48 13.49
N PRO A 62 -5.09 15.57 14.61
CA PRO A 62 -4.52 15.15 15.89
C PRO A 62 -4.00 13.72 15.72
N GLN A 63 -2.74 13.49 16.10
CA GLN A 63 -2.17 12.15 16.05
C GLN A 63 -2.95 11.28 17.04
N LYS A 64 -3.85 10.46 16.50
CA LYS A 64 -4.67 9.55 17.28
C LYS A 64 -3.91 8.25 17.43
N ASN A 65 -3.70 7.80 18.65
CA ASN A 65 -3.00 6.56 18.90
C ASN A 65 -3.98 5.39 18.82
N VAL A 66 -3.58 4.30 18.16
CA VAL A 66 -4.40 3.09 18.11
C VAL A 66 -4.47 2.48 19.50
N LYS A 67 -5.69 2.38 20.03
CA LYS A 67 -5.97 1.81 21.35
C LYS A 67 -6.18 0.31 21.28
N SER A 68 -6.95 -0.16 20.30
CA SER A 68 -7.24 -1.58 20.09
C SER A 68 -7.56 -1.89 18.63
N LEU A 69 -7.44 -3.18 18.29
CA LEU A 69 -7.86 -3.75 17.01
C LEU A 69 -8.96 -4.78 17.24
N ALA A 70 -9.83 -4.92 16.26
CA ALA A 70 -10.81 -5.99 16.20
C ALA A 70 -10.81 -6.58 14.78
N ILE A 71 -10.81 -7.90 14.69
CA ILE A 71 -11.03 -8.64 13.45
C ILE A 71 -12.51 -9.03 13.43
N THR A 72 -13.19 -8.75 12.32
CA THR A 72 -14.58 -9.15 12.10
C THR A 72 -14.75 -9.75 10.70
N GLY A 73 -15.85 -10.48 10.49
CA GLY A 73 -16.15 -11.16 9.23
C GLY A 73 -15.79 -12.65 9.26
N GLU A 74 -16.06 -13.30 8.14
CA GLU A 74 -15.76 -14.71 7.90
C GLU A 74 -14.84 -14.83 6.67
N PRO A 75 -13.90 -15.78 6.67
CA PRO A 75 -13.01 -15.97 5.53
C PRO A 75 -13.80 -16.41 4.30
N ALA A 76 -13.49 -15.80 3.15
CA ALA A 76 -14.11 -16.14 1.87
C ALA A 76 -13.76 -17.55 1.39
N GLN A 77 -12.60 -18.07 1.83
CA GLN A 77 -12.11 -19.41 1.50
C GLN A 77 -11.86 -20.23 2.78
N THR A 78 -12.53 -21.38 2.86
CA THR A 78 -12.41 -22.34 3.96
C THR A 78 -11.88 -23.71 3.52
N GLU A 79 -11.79 -23.95 2.21
CA GLU A 79 -11.20 -25.14 1.62
C GLU A 79 -9.85 -24.82 0.98
N TYR A 80 -8.84 -25.62 1.27
CA TYR A 80 -7.47 -25.44 0.80
C TYR A 80 -6.90 -26.77 0.31
N THR A 81 -5.83 -26.70 -0.46
CA THR A 81 -4.97 -27.83 -0.83
C THR A 81 -3.72 -27.82 0.06
N GLU A 82 -3.14 -28.99 0.29
CA GLU A 82 -1.88 -29.11 1.01
C GLU A 82 -0.81 -28.15 0.46
N GLY A 83 -0.14 -27.43 1.35
CA GLY A 83 0.91 -26.46 1.03
C GLY A 83 0.41 -25.04 0.79
N GLU A 84 -0.90 -24.80 0.77
CA GLU A 84 -1.45 -23.44 0.65
C GLU A 84 -1.33 -22.65 1.96
N THR A 85 -1.43 -21.32 1.87
CA THR A 85 -1.50 -20.41 3.02
C THR A 85 -2.93 -19.88 3.16
N PHE A 86 -3.35 -19.64 4.39
CA PHE A 86 -4.67 -19.08 4.68
C PHE A 86 -4.87 -17.70 4.03
N SER A 87 -6.04 -17.51 3.41
CA SER A 87 -6.46 -16.23 2.83
C SER A 87 -7.27 -15.43 3.84
N ALA A 88 -6.82 -14.20 4.14
CA ALA A 88 -7.57 -13.24 4.97
C ALA A 88 -8.67 -12.49 4.19
N GLU A 89 -8.95 -12.86 2.94
CA GLU A 89 -10.07 -12.29 2.19
C GLU A 89 -11.40 -12.54 2.92
N GLY A 90 -12.25 -11.51 2.97
CA GLY A 90 -13.50 -11.53 3.74
C GLY A 90 -13.36 -11.05 5.20
N LEU A 91 -12.12 -10.94 5.72
CA LEU A 91 -11.86 -10.38 7.05
C LEU A 91 -11.70 -8.86 6.98
N THR A 92 -12.18 -8.19 8.02
CA THR A 92 -12.06 -6.74 8.20
C THR A 92 -11.36 -6.43 9.51
N VAL A 93 -10.35 -5.55 9.47
CA VAL A 93 -9.66 -5.06 10.66
C VAL A 93 -10.15 -3.64 10.96
N THR A 94 -10.74 -3.46 12.13
CA THR A 94 -11.16 -2.14 12.62
C THR A 94 -10.24 -1.70 13.75
N ALA A 95 -9.63 -0.54 13.59
CA ALA A 95 -8.88 0.14 14.65
C ALA A 95 -9.82 1.04 15.46
N THR A 96 -9.71 0.97 16.78
CA THR A 96 -10.29 1.95 17.70
C THR A 96 -9.17 2.82 18.24
N TYR A 97 -9.35 4.13 18.15
CA TYR A 97 -8.38 5.11 18.61
C TYR A 97 -8.66 5.57 20.04
N ASP A 98 -7.71 6.28 20.64
CA ASP A 98 -7.81 6.87 21.97
C ASP A 98 -8.96 7.88 22.12
N ASP A 99 -9.29 8.61 21.05
CA ASP A 99 -10.43 9.52 20.98
C ASP A 99 -11.79 8.83 20.74
N ALA A 100 -11.81 7.49 20.81
CA ALA A 100 -12.96 6.62 20.54
C ALA A 100 -13.48 6.62 19.09
N SER A 101 -12.80 7.30 18.15
CA SER A 101 -13.09 7.12 16.73
C SER A 101 -12.63 5.73 16.26
N THR A 102 -13.21 5.28 15.14
CA THR A 102 -12.85 4.00 14.51
C THR A 102 -12.52 4.20 13.05
N ALA A 103 -11.62 3.36 12.52
CA ALA A 103 -11.29 3.30 11.10
C ALA A 103 -11.07 1.86 10.66
N VAL A 104 -11.44 1.56 9.41
CA VAL A 104 -11.08 0.29 8.76
C VAL A 104 -9.64 0.39 8.28
N VAL A 105 -8.78 -0.51 8.76
CA VAL A 105 -7.34 -0.52 8.51
C VAL A 105 -6.87 -1.84 7.89
N THR A 106 -7.80 -2.61 7.31
CA THR A 106 -7.51 -3.94 6.72
C THR A 106 -6.37 -3.90 5.71
N ALA A 107 -6.31 -2.87 4.87
CA ALA A 107 -5.28 -2.72 3.83
C ALA A 107 -3.90 -2.37 4.38
N ASP A 108 -3.85 -1.70 5.54
CA ASP A 108 -2.64 -1.25 6.21
C ASP A 108 -2.15 -2.23 7.29
N ALA A 109 -2.97 -3.24 7.62
CA ALA A 109 -2.66 -4.24 8.62
C ALA A 109 -1.71 -5.31 8.06
N ASN A 110 -0.68 -5.66 8.84
CA ASN A 110 0.18 -6.79 8.54
C ASN A 110 -0.42 -8.08 9.13
N TRP A 111 -0.63 -9.08 8.28
CA TRP A 111 -1.19 -10.38 8.68
C TRP A 111 -0.11 -11.43 8.93
N THR A 112 -0.32 -12.24 9.96
CA THR A 112 0.41 -13.48 10.21
C THR A 112 -0.57 -14.62 10.51
N PHE A 113 -0.20 -15.84 10.11
CA PHE A 113 -1.06 -17.02 10.23
C PHE A 113 -0.31 -18.16 10.91
N GLU A 114 -0.99 -18.84 11.82
CA GLU A 114 -0.47 -20.03 12.51
C GLU A 114 -1.49 -21.19 12.38
N PRO A 115 -1.16 -22.28 11.68
CA PRO A 115 0.12 -22.53 10.98
C PRO A 115 0.30 -21.67 9.72
N ALA A 116 1.56 -21.36 9.37
CA ALA A 116 1.89 -20.52 8.20
C ALA A 116 1.58 -21.21 6.86
N THR A 117 1.71 -22.53 6.80
CA THR A 117 1.37 -23.38 5.66
C THR A 117 0.43 -24.48 6.12
N LEU A 118 -0.62 -24.71 5.35
CA LEU A 118 -1.67 -25.66 5.68
C LEU A 118 -1.23 -27.07 5.27
N ALA A 119 -1.22 -27.98 6.24
CA ALA A 119 -0.94 -29.39 6.01
C ALA A 119 -2.25 -30.19 5.99
N VAL A 120 -2.20 -31.38 5.42
CA VAL A 120 -3.32 -32.32 5.47
C VAL A 120 -3.65 -32.60 6.94
N GLY A 121 -4.93 -32.43 7.30
CA GLY A 121 -5.39 -32.58 8.68
C GLY A 121 -5.36 -31.29 9.52
N THR A 122 -4.87 -30.16 9.00
CA THR A 122 -5.10 -28.85 9.62
C THR A 122 -6.59 -28.52 9.59
N THR A 123 -7.19 -28.35 10.77
CA THR A 123 -8.63 -28.04 10.92
C THR A 123 -8.90 -26.60 11.34
N SER A 124 -7.89 -25.88 11.81
CA SER A 124 -8.00 -24.48 12.20
C SER A 124 -6.72 -23.69 11.94
N VAL A 125 -6.90 -22.39 11.76
CA VAL A 125 -5.83 -21.41 11.56
C VAL A 125 -6.10 -20.20 12.44
N THR A 126 -5.07 -19.72 13.12
CA THR A 126 -5.13 -18.46 13.86
C THR A 126 -4.61 -17.34 12.97
N ALA A 127 -5.47 -16.39 12.64
CA ALA A 127 -5.12 -15.19 11.88
C ALA A 127 -4.85 -14.04 12.86
N THR A 128 -3.69 -13.40 12.73
CA THR A 128 -3.28 -12.26 13.56
C THR A 128 -3.04 -11.04 12.70
N ALA A 129 -3.78 -9.96 12.96
CA ALA A 129 -3.59 -8.66 12.32
C ALA A 129 -2.79 -7.75 13.23
N THR A 130 -1.78 -7.06 12.66
CA THR A 130 -0.94 -6.09 13.36
C THR A 130 -1.02 -4.72 12.69
N TYR A 131 -1.32 -3.67 13.45
CA TYR A 131 -1.36 -2.29 12.98
C TYR A 131 -0.96 -1.33 14.11
N ASN A 132 0.00 -0.42 13.85
CA ASN A 132 0.56 0.52 14.84
C ASN A 132 0.90 -0.15 16.19
N GLU A 133 1.69 -1.23 16.14
CA GLU A 133 2.14 -2.00 17.32
C GLU A 133 1.03 -2.68 18.16
N LYS A 134 -0.22 -2.61 17.70
CA LYS A 134 -1.34 -3.36 18.27
C LYS A 134 -1.60 -4.62 17.47
N THR A 135 -2.07 -5.66 18.14
CA THR A 135 -2.43 -6.93 17.52
C THR A 135 -3.85 -7.35 17.91
N ALA A 136 -4.51 -8.05 16.99
CA ALA A 136 -5.73 -8.80 17.25
C ALA A 136 -5.58 -10.18 16.59
N SER A 137 -6.12 -11.21 17.23
CA SER A 137 -6.03 -12.59 16.74
C SER A 137 -7.40 -13.25 16.81
N GLU A 138 -7.76 -13.99 15.76
CA GLU A 138 -9.00 -14.76 15.69
C GLU A 138 -8.72 -16.13 15.06
N THR A 139 -9.44 -17.17 15.49
CA THR A 139 -9.25 -18.54 14.97
C THR A 139 -10.40 -18.92 14.05
N TYR A 140 -10.05 -19.43 12.87
CA TYR A 140 -11.00 -19.87 11.86
C TYR A 140 -10.83 -21.36 11.56
N ASN A 141 -11.94 -22.03 11.27
CA ASN A 141 -11.93 -23.43 10.86
C ASN A 141 -11.66 -23.55 9.36
N VAL A 142 -10.85 -24.52 8.95
CA VAL A 142 -10.49 -24.79 7.56
C VAL A 142 -10.52 -26.29 7.27
N THR A 143 -10.59 -26.65 5.99
CA THR A 143 -10.48 -28.02 5.50
C THR A 143 -9.37 -28.09 4.44
N VAL A 144 -8.39 -28.97 4.64
CA VAL A 144 -7.25 -29.14 3.72
C VAL A 144 -7.34 -30.47 2.98
N LYS A 145 -7.34 -30.41 1.64
CA LYS A 145 -7.39 -31.55 0.72
C LYS A 145 -5.97 -31.95 0.29
N GLU A 146 -5.74 -33.25 0.10
CA GLU A 146 -4.48 -33.78 -0.43
C GLU A 146 -4.29 -33.42 -1.91
N ILE A 147 -3.03 -33.27 -2.34
CA ILE A 147 -2.71 -33.12 -3.77
C ILE A 147 -2.91 -34.47 -4.47
N PRO A 148 -3.71 -34.55 -5.55
CA PRO A 148 -3.85 -35.80 -6.29
C PRO A 148 -2.52 -36.21 -6.93
N SER A 149 -2.01 -37.38 -6.55
CA SER A 149 -0.82 -37.98 -7.17
C SER A 149 -1.21 -38.76 -8.42
N TYR A 150 -0.74 -38.31 -9.59
CA TYR A 150 -0.89 -39.05 -10.85
C TYR A 150 0.39 -39.82 -11.16
N THR A 151 0.32 -41.15 -11.09
CA THR A 151 1.39 -42.03 -11.57
C THR A 151 1.17 -42.34 -13.04
N TYR A 152 2.16 -42.01 -13.87
CA TYR A 152 2.16 -42.40 -15.29
C TYR A 152 2.95 -43.70 -15.45
N THR A 153 2.28 -44.77 -15.85
CA THR A 153 2.94 -45.99 -16.32
C THR A 153 3.19 -45.87 -17.82
N TRP A 154 4.46 -45.77 -18.21
CA TRP A 154 4.85 -45.88 -19.62
C TRP A 154 5.17 -47.34 -19.93
N MET A 155 4.50 -47.90 -20.94
CA MET A 155 4.84 -49.21 -21.48
C MET A 155 5.98 -49.03 -22.49
N VAL A 156 7.17 -49.57 -22.21
CA VAL A 156 8.21 -49.77 -23.24
C VAL A 156 8.23 -51.23 -23.60
N ASN A 157 7.90 -51.53 -24.86
CA ASN A 157 7.97 -52.87 -25.46
C ASN A 157 7.27 -53.98 -24.65
N GLY A 158 6.09 -53.70 -24.08
CA GLY A 158 5.27 -54.73 -23.42
C GLY A 158 5.79 -55.21 -22.06
N ALA A 159 6.80 -54.56 -21.48
CA ALA A 159 7.25 -54.78 -20.11
C ALA A 159 6.82 -53.61 -19.21
N GLU A 160 6.25 -53.93 -18.06
CA GLU A 160 5.91 -52.96 -17.01
C GLU A 160 7.22 -52.49 -16.34
N VAL A 161 7.59 -51.22 -16.52
CA VAL A 161 8.72 -50.61 -15.81
C VAL A 161 8.17 -49.81 -14.63
N LYS A 162 8.39 -50.30 -13.41
CA LYS A 162 8.00 -49.59 -12.17
C LYS A 162 9.07 -48.56 -11.82
N LYS A 163 8.68 -47.31 -11.61
CA LYS A 163 9.46 -46.33 -10.86
C LYS A 163 8.54 -45.56 -9.92
#